data_AF-A0A950WW22-F1
#
_entry.id   AF-A0A950WW22-F1
#
_cell.length_a   1.000
_cell.length_b   1.000
_cell.length_c   1.000
_cell.angle_alpha   90.00
_cell.angle_beta   90.00
_cell.angle_gamma   90.00
#
_symmetry.space_group_name_H-M   'P 1'
#
loop_
_entity.id
_entity.type
_entity.pdbx_description
1 polymer ?
#
loop_
_entity_poly.entity_id
_entity_poly.type
_entity_poly.pdbx_seq_one_letter_code
_entity_poly.pdbx_strand_id
1 'polypeptide(L)'
;MALSDREQAILDFERAWWTEPGPKEQAIRGRLELSPTRYYQVLSELLDSAEAAAYDPLVIRRLRRQRDRRRRARFEGRSAGQPPVR
;
A
#
# COMPACT_ATOMS: atom_id res chain seq x y z
N MET A 1 10.69 -9.27 14.64
CA MET A 1 11.24 -10.09 13.54
C MET A 1 11.56 -9.15 12.39
N ALA A 2 12.76 -9.20 11.81
CA ALA A 2 13.14 -8.26 10.75
C ALA A 2 12.21 -8.40 9.52
N LEU A 3 11.98 -7.30 8.82
CA LEU A 3 11.20 -7.28 7.58
C LEU A 3 11.80 -8.26 6.56
N SER A 4 10.96 -9.09 5.96
CA SER A 4 11.32 -9.96 4.84
C SER A 4 11.72 -9.10 3.64
N ASP A 5 12.54 -9.67 2.76
CA ASP A 5 13.01 -9.01 1.53
C ASP A 5 11.83 -8.43 0.70
N ARG A 6 10.72 -9.18 0.63
CA ARG A 6 9.49 -8.75 -0.03
C ARG A 6 8.82 -7.56 0.64
N GLU A 7 8.84 -7.50 1.97
CA GLU A 7 8.26 -6.40 2.74
C GLU A 7 9.08 -5.13 2.58
N GLN A 8 10.41 -5.26 2.57
CA GLN A 8 11.33 -4.16 2.28
C GLN A 8 11.13 -3.63 0.86
N ALA A 9 11.00 -4.53 -0.14
CA ALA A 9 10.72 -4.15 -1.52
C ALA A 9 9.38 -3.42 -1.69
N ILE A 10 8.35 -3.82 -0.93
CA ILE A 10 7.05 -3.12 -0.92
C ILE A 10 7.20 -1.70 -0.37
N LEU A 11 7.94 -1.53 0.73
CA LEU A 11 8.17 -0.20 1.34
C LEU A 11 9.00 0.71 0.43
N ASP A 12 10.05 0.18 -0.19
CA ASP A 12 10.87 0.92 -1.15
C ASP A 12 10.07 1.32 -2.39
N PHE A 13 9.22 0.42 -2.90
CA PHE A 13 8.29 0.72 -3.98
C PHE A 13 7.31 1.84 -3.63
N GLU A 14 6.67 1.83 -2.45
CA GLU A 14 5.80 2.93 -2.00
C GLU A 14 6.55 4.25 -1.84
N ARG A 15 7.81 4.17 -1.41
CA ARG A 15 8.71 5.32 -1.29
C ARG A 15 9.06 5.92 -2.65
N ALA A 16 9.15 5.15 -3.73
CA ALA A 16 9.37 5.70 -5.08
C ALA A 16 8.05 6.12 -5.76
N TRP A 17 6.95 5.45 -5.43
CA TRP A 17 5.67 5.59 -6.14
C TRP A 17 5.03 6.98 -6.05
N TRP A 18 5.29 7.77 -5.01
CA TRP A 18 4.69 9.12 -4.88
C TRP A 18 5.15 10.11 -5.96
N THR A 19 6.24 9.80 -6.67
CA THR A 19 6.81 10.66 -7.71
C THR A 19 6.51 10.16 -9.13
N GLU A 20 5.92 8.97 -9.27
CA GLU A 20 5.79 8.28 -10.56
C GLU A 20 4.35 8.41 -11.10
N PRO A 21 4.15 8.89 -12.34
CA PRO A 21 2.82 8.99 -12.95
C PRO A 21 2.37 7.63 -13.51
N GLY A 22 1.18 7.17 -13.13
CA GLY A 22 0.55 6.00 -13.76
C GLY A 22 -0.33 5.14 -12.85
N PRO A 23 -0.86 4.01 -13.35
CA PRO A 23 -1.65 3.07 -12.58
C PRO A 23 -0.76 2.18 -11.71
N LYS A 24 -0.83 2.39 -10.39
CA LYS A 24 -0.10 1.64 -9.35
C LYS A 24 -0.18 0.13 -9.51
N GLU A 25 -1.34 -0.39 -9.91
CA GLU A 25 -1.56 -1.83 -10.02
C GLU A 25 -0.70 -2.50 -11.11
N GLN A 26 -0.42 -1.81 -12.22
CA GLN A 26 0.46 -2.35 -13.26
C GLN A 26 1.91 -2.37 -12.79
N ALA A 27 2.35 -1.32 -12.12
CA ALA A 27 3.70 -1.23 -11.56
C ALA A 27 3.93 -2.24 -10.43
N ILE A 28 2.91 -2.52 -9.58
CA ILE A 28 2.98 -3.60 -8.58
C ILE A 28 3.17 -4.96 -9.26
N ARG A 29 2.37 -5.26 -10.29
CA ARG A 29 2.47 -6.54 -11.00
C ARG A 29 3.81 -6.68 -11.73
N GLY A 30 4.33 -5.59 -12.31
CA GLY A 30 5.58 -5.60 -13.08
C GLY A 30 6.86 -5.58 -12.22
N ARG A 31 6.89 -4.80 -11.12
CA ARG A 31 8.09 -4.67 -10.27
C ARG A 31 8.11 -5.65 -9.10
N LEU A 32 6.97 -5.95 -8.50
CA LEU A 32 6.89 -6.82 -7.30
C LEU A 32 6.40 -8.24 -7.63
N GLU A 33 6.01 -8.49 -8.88
CA GLU A 33 5.42 -9.74 -9.35
C GLU A 33 4.28 -10.21 -8.44
N LEU A 34 3.54 -9.23 -7.89
CA LEU A 34 2.48 -9.41 -6.91
C LEU A 34 1.13 -9.10 -7.51
N SER A 35 0.13 -9.90 -7.10
CA SER A 35 -1.26 -9.51 -7.30
C SER A 35 -1.60 -8.31 -6.40
N PRO A 36 -2.34 -7.30 -6.88
CA PRO A 36 -2.77 -6.15 -6.09
C PRO A 36 -3.45 -6.54 -4.77
N THR A 37 -4.24 -7.61 -4.77
CA THR A 37 -4.89 -8.12 -3.56
C THR A 37 -3.89 -8.52 -2.48
N ARG A 38 -2.86 -9.29 -2.85
CA ARG A 38 -1.83 -9.74 -1.91
C ARG A 38 -0.94 -8.59 -1.47
N TYR A 39 -0.68 -7.64 -2.36
CA TYR A 39 0.01 -6.40 -2.02
C TYR A 39 -0.71 -5.64 -0.89
N TYR A 40 -2.01 -5.40 -1.01
CA TYR A 40 -2.76 -4.67 0.03
C TYR A 40 -2.91 -5.44 1.34
N GLN A 41 -2.88 -6.78 1.31
CA GLN A 41 -2.84 -7.61 2.52
C GLN A 41 -1.53 -7.41 3.28
N VAL A 42 -0.38 -7.61 2.60
CA VAL A 42 0.95 -7.41 3.21
C VAL A 42 1.12 -5.96 3.66
N LEU A 43 0.66 -4.99 2.88
CA LEU A 43 0.68 -3.60 3.27
C LEU A 43 -0.10 -3.34 4.57
N SER A 44 -1.25 -4.00 4.76
CA SER A 44 -2.03 -3.84 6.01
C SER A 44 -1.30 -4.43 7.21
N GLU A 45 -0.67 -5.60 7.06
CA GLU A 45 0.16 -6.20 8.10
C GLU A 45 1.33 -5.28 8.46
N LEU A 46 2.04 -4.76 7.44
CA LEU A 46 3.14 -3.80 7.63
C LEU A 46 2.72 -2.52 8.34
N LEU A 47 1.51 -2.02 8.10
CA LEU A 47 1.01 -0.81 8.78
C LEU A 47 0.74 -0.99 10.27
N ASP A 48 0.63 -2.24 10.72
CA ASP A 48 0.39 -2.62 12.11
C ASP A 48 1.67 -3.20 12.78
N SER A 49 2.71 -3.51 11.99
CA SER A 49 4.04 -3.94 12.46
C SER A 49 4.97 -2.78 12.84
N ALA A 50 5.71 -2.95 13.95
CA ALA A 50 6.67 -1.95 14.43
C ALA A 50 7.93 -1.88 13.56
N GLU A 51 8.30 -2.99 12.91
CA GLU A 51 9.50 -3.10 12.09
C GLU A 51 9.39 -2.29 10.79
N ALA A 52 8.19 -2.19 10.22
CA ALA A 52 7.93 -1.34 9.07
C ALA A 52 8.09 0.15 9.43
N ALA A 53 7.67 0.54 10.64
CA ALA A 53 7.87 1.89 11.15
C ALA A 53 9.34 2.18 11.50
N ALA A 54 10.14 1.16 11.84
CA ALA A 54 11.57 1.29 12.05
C ALA A 54 12.34 1.46 10.73
N TYR A 55 11.87 0.85 9.65
CA TYR A 55 12.48 0.98 8.32
C TYR A 55 12.14 2.31 7.66
N ASP A 56 10.84 2.64 7.51
CA ASP A 56 10.43 3.94 6.96
C ASP A 56 9.17 4.50 7.68
N PRO A 57 9.37 5.26 8.76
CA PRO A 57 8.25 5.80 9.54
C PRO A 57 7.43 6.83 8.77
N LEU A 58 7.99 7.50 7.76
CA LEU A 58 7.29 8.53 6.99
C LEU A 58 6.30 7.90 6.00
N VAL A 59 6.74 6.86 5.29
CA VAL A 59 5.88 6.09 4.39
C VAL A 59 4.73 5.47 5.18
N ILE A 60 5.00 4.84 6.33
CA ILE A 60 3.97 4.24 7.19
C ILE A 60 2.95 5.28 7.68
N ARG A 61 3.38 6.45 8.14
CA ARG A 61 2.46 7.52 8.56
C ARG A 61 1.59 8.00 7.41
N ARG A 62 2.15 8.17 6.21
CA ARG A 62 1.41 8.59 5.01
C ARG A 62 0.38 7.55 4.59
N LEU A 63 0.77 6.27 4.54
CA LEU A 63 -0.10 5.15 4.21
C LEU A 63 -1.22 4.98 5.23
N ARG A 64 -0.94 5.09 6.53
CA ARG A 64 -1.96 5.09 7.60
C ARG A 64 -2.99 6.20 7.37
N ARG A 65 -2.54 7.40 7.04
CA ARG A 65 -3.44 8.53 6.71
C ARG A 65 -4.27 8.26 5.45
N GLN A 66 -3.67 7.66 4.42
CA GLN A 66 -4.40 7.31 3.20
C GLN A 66 -5.44 6.20 3.45
N ARG A 67 -5.12 5.21 4.29
CA ARG A 67 -6.06 4.17 4.76
C ARG A 67 -7.22 4.81 5.51
N ASP A 68 -6.95 5.74 6.42
CA ASP A 68 -8.00 6.44 7.16
C ASP A 68 -8.88 7.29 6.25
N ARG A 69 -8.30 8.02 5.28
CA ARG A 69 -9.07 8.74 4.25
C ARG A 69 -9.95 7.81 3.41
N ARG A 70 -9.43 6.67 2.95
CA ARG A 70 -10.22 5.67 2.21
C ARG A 70 -11.31 5.05 3.08
N ARG A 71 -11.03 4.80 4.36
CA ARG A 71 -12.00 4.23 5.30
C ARG A 71 -13.12 5.23 5.58
N ARG A 72 -12.81 6.50 5.85
CA ARG A 72 -13.80 7.59 5.99
C ARG A 72 -14.62 7.78 4.71
N ALA A 73 -13.98 7.76 3.54
CA ALA A 73 -14.68 7.83 2.27
C ALA A 73 -15.67 6.66 2.06
N ARG A 74 -15.40 5.47 2.61
CA ARG A 74 -16.36 4.34 2.58
C ARG A 74 -17.53 4.51 3.57
N PHE A 75 -17.34 5.21 4.68
CA PHE A 75 -18.39 5.47 5.66
C PHE A 75 -19.26 6.68 5.29
N GLU A 76 -18.70 7.70 4.63
CA GLU A 76 -19.43 8.90 4.17
C GLU A 76 -19.87 8.83 2.69
N GLY A 77 -19.34 7.89 1.91
CA GLY A 77 -19.64 7.71 0.50
C GLY A 77 -19.88 6.26 0.14
N ARG A 78 -21.16 5.87 -0.02
CA ARG A 78 -21.49 4.90 -1.07
C ARG A 78 -21.14 5.56 -2.41
N SER A 79 -19.88 5.50 -2.85
CA SER A 79 -19.42 5.70 -4.24
C SER A 79 -17.90 5.89 -4.33
N ALA A 80 -17.35 5.51 -5.47
CA ALA A 80 -15.98 5.74 -5.96
C ALA A 80 -14.86 4.83 -5.41
N GLY A 81 -14.62 3.72 -6.14
CA GLY A 81 -13.24 3.21 -6.25
C GLY A 81 -13.03 1.72 -6.43
N GLN A 82 -14.06 0.92 -6.72
CA GLN A 82 -13.87 -0.46 -7.18
C GLN A 82 -14.51 -0.58 -8.57
N PRO A 83 -13.75 -0.79 -9.66
CA PRO A 83 -14.37 -1.13 -10.92
C PRO A 83 -15.08 -2.49 -10.73
N PRO A 84 -16.39 -2.61 -11.03
CA PRO A 84 -17.02 -3.90 -11.04
C PRO A 84 -16.41 -4.71 -12.18
N VAL A 85 -15.89 -5.89 -11.85
CA VAL A 85 -15.61 -6.89 -12.87
C VAL A 85 -16.94 -7.55 -13.24
N ARG A 86 -17.24 -7.44 -14.53
CA ARG A 86 -18.21 -8.17 -15.36
C ARG A 86 -19.51 -7.45 -15.70
#